data_AF-J4H2S5-F1
#
_entry.id   AF-J4H2S5-F1
#
_cell.length_a   1.000
_cell.length_b   1.000
_cell.length_c   1.000
_cell.angle_alpha   90.00
_cell.angle_beta   90.00
_cell.angle_gamma   90.00
#
_symmetry.space_group_name_H-M   'P 1'
#
loop_
_entity.id
_entity.type
_entity.pdbx_description
1 polymer ?
#
loop_
_entity_poly.entity_id
_entity_poly.type
_entity_poly.pdbx_seq_one_letter_code
_entity_poly.pdbx_strand_id
1 'polypeptide(L)'
;MSYISPLTNPRPFVAKIDNLSDEGITIDKGVARARRDAADFAGKYVANFQLVSELQASLEQFSSHWVKTLQDTRDAASSISAWYLSFVEVFISMIDDVTNDNDVKGLIAEFYSLLDGGLPSQRYQLDSTPGVKGAFNEIEALVIEESNHIVDVLKTTNDSNRKKVIENLKKELVPVKAGAGEVRQALNKYAAKLE
;
A
#
# COMPACT_ATOMS: atom_id res chain seq x y z
N MET A 1 9.34 -18.38 20.80
CA MET A 1 7.89 -18.10 20.72
C MET A 1 7.42 -18.52 19.33
N SER A 2 6.18 -18.97 19.17
CA SER A 2 5.62 -19.21 17.83
C SER A 2 5.47 -17.86 17.13
N TYR A 3 5.88 -17.75 15.87
CA TYR A 3 5.57 -16.59 15.04
C TYR A 3 4.05 -16.45 14.93
N ILE A 4 3.54 -15.21 14.96
CA ILE A 4 2.13 -14.89 14.73
C ILE A 4 2.12 -13.74 13.72
N SER A 5 1.79 -14.08 12.48
CA SER A 5 1.67 -13.12 11.40
C SER A 5 0.69 -11.99 11.75
N PRO A 6 1.07 -10.71 11.60
CA PRO A 6 0.14 -9.57 11.73
C PRO A 6 -0.99 -9.63 10.70
N LEU A 7 -0.78 -10.26 9.55
CA LEU A 7 -1.81 -10.46 8.52
C LEU A 7 -2.87 -11.48 8.93
N THR A 8 -2.68 -12.25 10.01
CA THR A 8 -3.80 -13.03 10.59
C THR A 8 -4.89 -12.14 11.20
N ASN A 9 -4.59 -10.87 11.48
CA ASN A 9 -5.56 -9.87 11.92
C ASN A 9 -5.32 -8.53 11.17
N PRO A 10 -5.76 -8.41 9.91
CA PRO A 10 -5.44 -7.26 9.05
C PRO A 10 -6.22 -5.99 9.42
N ARG A 11 -7.22 -6.08 10.30
CA ARG A 11 -8.19 -5.01 10.59
C ARG A 11 -7.56 -3.66 10.96
N PRO A 12 -6.49 -3.57 11.77
CA PRO A 12 -5.88 -2.29 12.08
C PRO A 12 -5.33 -1.58 10.83
N PHE A 13 -4.75 -2.33 9.89
CA PHE A 13 -4.20 -1.79 8.64
C PHE A 13 -5.32 -1.38 7.68
N VAL A 14 -6.35 -2.21 7.55
CA VAL A 14 -7.55 -1.90 6.75
C VAL A 14 -8.21 -0.61 7.24
N ALA A 15 -8.47 -0.50 8.55
CA ALA A 15 -9.06 0.69 9.15
C ALA A 15 -8.20 1.94 8.93
N LYS A 16 -6.87 1.81 8.98
CA LYS A 16 -5.94 2.91 8.72
C LYS A 16 -6.05 3.41 7.26
N ILE A 17 -6.10 2.49 6.29
CA ILE A 17 -6.29 2.84 4.87
C ILE A 17 -7.64 3.52 4.64
N ASP A 18 -8.71 2.96 5.21
CA ASP A 18 -10.07 3.51 5.07
C ASP A 18 -10.16 4.92 5.67
N ASN A 19 -9.63 5.14 6.87
CA ASN A 19 -9.60 6.45 7.50
C ASN A 19 -8.85 7.49 6.66
N LEU A 20 -7.68 7.12 6.10
CA LEU A 20 -6.92 8.01 5.22
C LEU A 20 -7.69 8.34 3.93
N SER A 21 -8.45 7.38 3.39
CA SER A 21 -9.31 7.61 2.23
C SER A 21 -10.41 8.62 2.55
N ASP A 22 -11.08 8.45 3.69
CA ASP A 22 -12.18 9.32 4.12
C ASP A 22 -11.70 10.74 4.47
N GLU A 23 -10.52 10.87 5.09
CA GLU A 23 -9.84 12.14 5.31
C GLU A 23 -9.49 12.82 3.99
N GLY A 24 -8.87 12.10 3.04
CA GLY A 24 -8.53 12.61 1.72
C GLY A 24 -9.74 13.16 0.96
N ILE A 25 -10.86 12.43 0.94
CA ILE A 25 -12.13 12.86 0.34
C ILE A 25 -12.68 14.12 1.02
N THR A 26 -12.58 14.19 2.35
CA THR A 26 -13.08 15.34 3.12
C THR A 26 -12.27 16.60 2.82
N ILE A 27 -10.94 16.47 2.76
CA ILE A 27 -10.03 17.56 2.43
C ILE A 27 -10.28 18.02 0.99
N ASP A 28 -10.39 17.10 0.04
CA ASP A 28 -10.63 17.43 -1.38
C ASP A 28 -11.89 18.29 -1.58
N LYS A 29 -13.01 17.88 -0.95
CA LYS A 29 -14.23 18.69 -0.92
C LYS A 29 -14.01 20.08 -0.32
N GLY A 30 -13.15 20.18 0.70
CA GLY A 30 -12.76 21.44 1.32
C GLY A 30 -11.98 22.34 0.36
N VAL A 31 -10.98 21.78 -0.33
CA VAL A 31 -10.16 22.48 -1.33
C VAL A 31 -11.03 22.98 -2.48
N ALA A 32 -11.93 22.14 -3.00
CA ALA A 32 -12.86 22.52 -4.06
C ALA A 32 -13.79 23.67 -3.65
N ARG A 33 -14.29 23.68 -2.40
CA ARG A 33 -15.08 24.80 -1.86
C ARG A 33 -14.26 26.07 -1.75
N ALA A 34 -13.08 26.00 -1.13
CA ALA A 34 -12.20 27.16 -0.97
C ALA A 34 -11.84 27.80 -2.31
N ARG A 35 -11.53 26.98 -3.33
CA ARG A 35 -11.26 27.44 -4.70
C ARG A 35 -12.46 28.20 -5.28
N ARG A 36 -13.68 27.69 -5.11
CA ARG A 36 -14.91 28.34 -5.59
C ARG A 36 -15.16 29.66 -4.87
N ASP A 37 -15.08 29.67 -3.55
CA ASP A 37 -15.35 30.86 -2.74
C ASP A 37 -14.36 31.99 -3.07
N ALA A 38 -13.09 31.66 -3.33
CA ALA A 38 -12.10 32.63 -3.76
C ALA A 38 -12.35 33.18 -5.17
N ALA A 39 -12.77 32.34 -6.11
CA ALA A 39 -13.17 32.79 -7.46
C ALA A 39 -14.40 33.71 -7.39
N ASP A 40 -15.40 33.37 -6.58
CA ASP A 40 -16.59 34.19 -6.37
C ASP A 40 -16.25 35.54 -5.71
N PHE A 41 -15.34 35.54 -4.73
CA PHE A 41 -14.87 36.75 -4.07
C PHE A 41 -14.08 37.63 -5.04
N ALA A 42 -13.14 37.07 -5.79
CA ALA A 42 -12.38 37.80 -6.79
C ALA A 42 -13.30 38.42 -7.86
N GLY A 43 -14.22 37.63 -8.41
CA GLY A 43 -15.18 38.10 -9.42
C GLY A 43 -16.05 39.28 -8.96
N LYS A 44 -16.37 39.38 -7.67
CA LYS A 44 -17.16 40.49 -7.10
C LYS A 44 -16.39 41.79 -6.96
N TYR A 45 -15.10 41.72 -6.60
CA TYR A 45 -14.35 42.90 -6.14
C TYR A 45 -13.19 43.32 -7.04
N VAL A 46 -12.76 42.48 -7.99
CA VAL A 46 -11.56 42.71 -8.81
C VAL A 46 -11.57 44.03 -9.57
N ALA A 47 -12.74 44.54 -9.96
CA ALA A 47 -12.86 45.81 -10.69
C ALA A 47 -12.36 47.01 -9.86
N ASN A 48 -12.49 46.96 -8.53
CA ASN A 48 -12.09 48.04 -7.62
C ASN A 48 -10.83 47.69 -6.81
N PHE A 49 -10.61 46.40 -6.54
CA PHE A 49 -9.55 45.91 -5.67
C PHE A 49 -8.78 44.79 -6.37
N GLN A 50 -8.00 45.12 -7.40
CA GLN A 50 -7.34 44.12 -8.24
C GLN A 50 -6.52 43.07 -7.46
N LEU A 51 -5.96 43.43 -6.31
CA LEU A 51 -5.23 42.51 -5.42
C LEU A 51 -6.00 41.22 -5.09
N VAL A 52 -7.34 41.24 -5.05
CA VAL A 52 -8.13 40.04 -4.72
C VAL A 52 -7.99 38.91 -5.74
N SER A 53 -7.53 39.18 -6.97
CA SER A 53 -7.25 38.13 -7.96
C SER A 53 -6.07 37.24 -7.57
N GLU A 54 -5.14 37.74 -6.74
CA GLU A 54 -3.98 36.94 -6.27
C GLU A 54 -4.41 35.80 -5.34
N LEU A 55 -5.49 36.01 -4.57
CA LEU A 55 -6.07 34.96 -3.71
C LEU A 55 -6.63 33.80 -4.55
N GLN A 56 -7.36 34.12 -5.62
CA GLN A 56 -7.87 33.12 -6.56
C GLN A 56 -6.72 32.34 -7.21
N ALA A 57 -5.73 33.05 -7.75
CA ALA A 57 -4.58 32.42 -8.40
C ALA A 57 -3.80 31.47 -7.45
N SER A 58 -3.60 31.90 -6.20
CA SER A 58 -2.92 31.08 -5.18
C SER A 58 -3.69 29.80 -4.87
N LEU A 59 -5.03 29.88 -4.77
CA LEU A 59 -5.87 28.71 -4.52
C LEU A 59 -5.99 27.78 -5.73
N GLU A 60 -5.94 28.31 -6.95
CA GLU A 60 -5.86 27.50 -8.17
C GLU A 60 -4.53 26.72 -8.23
N GLN A 61 -3.41 27.37 -7.91
CA GLN A 61 -2.11 26.72 -7.84
C GLN A 61 -2.08 25.62 -6.77
N PHE A 62 -2.59 25.92 -5.57
CA PHE A 62 -2.71 24.93 -4.50
C PHE A 62 -3.61 23.76 -4.91
N SER A 63 -4.77 24.03 -5.51
CA SER A 63 -5.70 22.99 -5.98
C SER A 63 -5.06 22.07 -7.02
N SER A 64 -4.27 22.60 -7.94
CA SER A 64 -3.53 21.80 -8.92
C SER A 64 -2.49 20.90 -8.25
N HIS A 65 -1.74 21.46 -7.29
CA HIS A 65 -0.76 20.67 -6.51
C HIS A 65 -1.44 19.58 -5.69
N TRP A 66 -2.57 19.89 -5.06
CA TRP A 66 -3.38 18.94 -4.29
C TRP A 66 -3.86 17.76 -5.14
N VAL A 67 -4.40 18.01 -6.33
CA VAL A 67 -4.84 16.95 -7.26
C VAL A 67 -3.67 16.04 -7.66
N LYS A 68 -2.50 16.63 -7.97
CA LYS A 68 -1.28 15.86 -8.25
C LYS A 68 -0.89 14.97 -7.06
N THR A 69 -0.89 15.52 -5.85
CA THR A 69 -0.58 14.78 -4.63
C THR A 69 -1.56 13.62 -4.41
N LEU A 70 -2.86 13.83 -4.59
CA LEU A 70 -3.86 12.76 -4.49
C LEU A 70 -3.59 11.65 -5.50
N GLN A 71 -3.28 12.01 -6.76
CA GLN A 71 -2.91 11.07 -7.80
C GLN A 71 -1.68 10.23 -7.41
N ASP A 72 -0.62 10.86 -6.89
CA ASP A 72 0.58 10.14 -6.44
C ASP A 72 0.25 9.13 -5.32
N THR A 73 -0.64 9.50 -4.38
CA THR A 73 -1.07 8.56 -3.32
C THR A 73 -1.90 7.39 -3.86
N ARG A 74 -2.75 7.63 -4.87
CA ARG A 74 -3.56 6.61 -5.53
C ARG A 74 -2.70 5.61 -6.28
N ASP A 75 -1.75 6.13 -7.05
CA ASP A 75 -0.89 5.31 -7.89
C ASP A 75 0.06 4.48 -7.00
N ALA A 76 0.51 5.03 -5.86
CA ALA A 76 1.20 4.27 -4.82
C ALA A 76 0.32 3.14 -4.24
N ALA A 77 -0.91 3.42 -3.82
CA ALA A 77 -1.83 2.40 -3.29
C ALA A 77 -2.07 1.26 -4.29
N SER A 78 -2.24 1.61 -5.57
CA SER A 78 -2.40 0.64 -6.66
C SER A 78 -1.18 -0.26 -6.84
N SER A 79 0.02 0.33 -6.77
CA SER A 79 1.28 -0.42 -6.88
C SER A 79 1.53 -1.33 -5.68
N ILE A 80 1.20 -0.89 -4.46
CA ILE A 80 1.27 -1.74 -3.26
C ILE A 80 0.26 -2.89 -3.37
N SER A 81 -0.95 -2.62 -3.85
CA SER A 81 -1.98 -3.63 -4.09
C SER A 81 -1.51 -4.70 -5.08
N ALA A 82 -0.88 -4.29 -6.18
CA ALA A 82 -0.28 -5.21 -7.16
C ALA A 82 0.87 -6.01 -6.54
N TRP A 83 1.67 -5.41 -5.66
CA TRP A 83 2.75 -6.11 -4.97
C TRP A 83 2.23 -7.18 -3.99
N TYR A 84 1.19 -6.87 -3.22
CA TYR A 84 0.46 -7.84 -2.39
C TYR A 84 -0.13 -8.98 -3.23
N LEU A 85 -0.64 -8.66 -4.42
CA LEU A 85 -1.12 -9.66 -5.35
C LEU A 85 -0.01 -10.62 -5.77
N SER A 86 1.13 -10.09 -6.22
CA SER A 86 2.29 -10.92 -6.59
C SER A 86 2.78 -11.76 -5.41
N PHE A 87 2.89 -11.18 -4.21
CA PHE A 87 3.26 -11.91 -3.00
C PHE A 87 2.38 -13.15 -2.78
N VAL A 88 1.06 -13.01 -2.90
CA VAL A 88 0.10 -14.11 -2.68
C VAL A 88 0.02 -15.09 -3.84
N GLU A 89 -0.17 -14.59 -5.07
CA GLU A 89 -0.49 -15.40 -6.26
C GLU A 89 0.74 -15.93 -7.00
N VAL A 90 1.93 -15.41 -6.72
CA VAL A 90 3.19 -15.87 -7.32
C VAL A 90 4.07 -16.50 -6.26
N PHE A 91 4.51 -15.73 -5.27
CA PHE A 91 5.57 -16.21 -4.36
C PHE A 91 5.05 -17.25 -3.36
N ILE A 92 3.91 -16.98 -2.71
CA ILE A 92 3.36 -17.97 -1.78
C ILE A 92 2.85 -19.21 -2.53
N SER A 93 2.31 -19.10 -3.75
CA SER A 93 1.86 -20.27 -4.50
C SER A 93 3.00 -21.21 -4.91
N MET A 94 4.22 -20.71 -5.11
CA MET A 94 5.38 -21.57 -5.41
C MET A 94 5.72 -22.55 -4.29
N ILE A 95 5.25 -22.31 -3.05
CA ILE A 95 5.36 -23.30 -1.95
C ILE A 95 4.62 -24.59 -2.32
N ASP A 96 3.60 -24.52 -3.18
CA ASP A 96 2.85 -25.69 -3.60
C ASP A 96 3.66 -26.69 -4.43
N ASP A 97 4.71 -26.20 -5.11
CA ASP A 97 5.52 -26.96 -6.05
C ASP A 97 6.84 -27.48 -5.44
N VAL A 98 7.08 -27.25 -4.14
CA VAL A 98 8.33 -27.67 -3.49
C VAL A 98 8.35 -29.17 -3.22
N THR A 99 9.21 -29.90 -3.93
CA THR A 99 9.39 -31.35 -3.82
C THR A 99 10.80 -31.75 -3.39
N ASN A 100 11.81 -30.97 -3.78
CA ASN A 100 13.23 -31.28 -3.59
C ASN A 100 14.03 -30.05 -3.10
N ASP A 101 15.32 -30.24 -2.79
CA ASP A 101 16.19 -29.17 -2.27
C ASP A 101 16.47 -28.05 -3.28
N ASN A 102 16.45 -28.34 -4.58
CA ASN A 102 16.62 -27.31 -5.59
C ASN A 102 15.38 -26.40 -5.64
N ASP A 103 14.18 -26.95 -5.47
CA ASP A 103 12.94 -26.16 -5.39
C ASP A 103 12.97 -25.22 -4.17
N VAL A 104 13.43 -25.71 -3.01
CA VAL A 104 13.60 -24.88 -1.80
C VAL A 104 14.56 -23.72 -2.07
N LYS A 105 15.74 -24.01 -2.65
CA LYS A 105 16.74 -22.96 -2.97
C LYS A 105 16.20 -21.95 -3.98
N GLY A 106 15.50 -22.43 -5.00
CA GLY A 106 14.85 -21.59 -6.01
C GLY A 106 13.82 -20.65 -5.36
N LEU A 107 12.93 -21.21 -4.54
CA LEU A 107 11.92 -20.42 -3.85
C LEU A 107 12.52 -19.37 -2.91
N ILE A 108 13.56 -19.71 -2.15
CA ILE A 108 14.29 -18.75 -1.31
C ILE A 108 14.88 -17.62 -2.16
N ALA A 109 15.46 -17.93 -3.32
CA ALA A 109 16.01 -16.93 -4.23
C ALA A 109 14.93 -15.99 -4.79
N GLU A 110 13.75 -16.52 -5.13
CA GLU A 110 12.61 -15.71 -5.58
C GLU A 110 12.13 -14.75 -4.49
N PHE A 111 12.02 -15.21 -3.23
CA PHE A 111 11.70 -14.31 -2.12
C PHE A 111 12.76 -13.22 -1.91
N TYR A 112 14.06 -13.53 -2.04
CA TYR A 112 15.08 -12.48 -2.00
C TYR A 112 14.95 -11.51 -3.18
N SER A 113 14.66 -12.00 -4.39
CA SER A 113 14.40 -11.13 -5.54
C SER A 113 13.19 -10.21 -5.34
N LEU A 114 12.14 -10.68 -4.64
CA LEU A 114 10.99 -9.85 -4.27
C LEU A 114 11.42 -8.70 -3.35
N LEU A 115 12.26 -9.00 -2.35
CA LEU A 115 12.72 -8.04 -1.35
C LEU A 115 13.74 -7.04 -1.91
N ASP A 116 14.55 -7.45 -2.88
CA ASP A 116 15.52 -6.59 -3.56
C ASP A 116 14.88 -5.63 -4.57
N GLY A 117 13.63 -5.88 -5.00
CA GLY A 117 12.91 -5.09 -6.01
C GLY A 117 12.52 -3.66 -5.60
N GLY A 118 12.82 -3.27 -4.36
CA GLY A 118 12.46 -1.98 -3.77
C GLY A 118 10.98 -1.87 -3.39
N LEU A 119 10.66 -0.93 -2.48
CA LEU A 119 9.28 -0.76 -2.02
C LEU A 119 8.45 -0.02 -3.07
N PRO A 120 7.26 -0.54 -3.47
CA PRO A 120 6.38 0.09 -4.45
C PRO A 120 6.11 1.59 -4.21
N SER A 121 5.88 1.99 -2.96
CA SER A 121 5.54 3.36 -2.57
C SER A 121 6.65 4.37 -2.86
N GLN A 122 7.92 3.94 -2.90
CA GLN A 122 9.07 4.81 -3.10
C GLN A 122 9.17 5.39 -4.52
N ARG A 123 8.34 4.90 -5.45
CA ARG A 123 8.25 5.42 -6.83
C ARG A 123 7.43 6.70 -6.93
N TYR A 124 6.80 7.15 -5.84
CA TYR A 124 5.82 8.23 -5.81
C TYR A 124 6.19 9.32 -4.81
N GLN A 125 5.76 10.56 -5.07
CA GLN A 125 6.09 11.70 -4.21
C GLN A 125 5.09 11.84 -3.06
N LEU A 126 5.40 11.19 -1.93
CA LEU A 126 4.52 11.13 -0.76
C LEU A 126 4.94 12.05 0.40
N ASP A 127 5.97 12.89 0.22
CA ASP A 127 6.53 13.73 1.29
C ASP A 127 5.55 14.78 1.82
N SER A 128 4.64 15.26 0.97
CA SER A 128 3.56 16.19 1.36
C SER A 128 2.38 15.49 2.05
N THR A 129 2.38 14.15 2.08
CA THR A 129 1.33 13.31 2.70
C THR A 129 1.93 12.36 3.72
N PRO A 130 2.52 12.86 4.82
CA PRO A 130 3.27 12.04 5.77
C PRO A 130 2.43 10.93 6.42
N GLY A 131 1.12 11.16 6.63
CA GLY A 131 0.19 10.14 7.15
C GLY A 131 0.05 8.95 6.19
N VAL A 132 -0.11 9.23 4.89
CA VAL A 132 -0.18 8.21 3.83
C VAL A 132 1.16 7.49 3.69
N LYS A 133 2.27 8.24 3.61
CA LYS A 133 3.63 7.68 3.52
C LYS A 133 3.91 6.72 4.68
N GLY A 134 3.58 7.12 5.91
CA GLY A 134 3.76 6.29 7.10
C GLY A 134 2.93 5.01 7.04
N ALA A 135 1.64 5.12 6.67
CA ALA A 135 0.77 3.95 6.55
C ALA A 135 1.25 2.97 5.48
N PHE A 136 1.67 3.46 4.31
CA PHE A 136 2.15 2.61 3.23
C PHE A 136 3.46 1.90 3.58
N ASN A 137 4.41 2.60 4.22
CA ASN A 137 5.63 1.96 4.72
C ASN A 137 5.33 0.83 5.72
N GLU A 138 4.40 1.06 6.65
CA GLU A 138 3.98 0.03 7.61
C GLU A 138 3.34 -1.18 6.93
N ILE A 139 2.46 -0.94 5.95
CA ILE A 139 1.80 -2.00 5.17
C ILE A 139 2.81 -2.78 4.34
N GLU A 140 3.78 -2.10 3.73
CA GLU A 140 4.81 -2.75 2.93
C GLU A 140 5.74 -3.61 3.79
N ALA A 141 6.04 -3.14 5.01
CA ALA A 141 6.85 -3.90 5.96
C ALA A 141 6.25 -5.26 6.33
N LEU A 142 4.92 -5.43 6.26
CA LEU A 142 4.27 -6.72 6.49
C LEU A 142 4.72 -7.77 5.48
N VAL A 143 4.73 -7.45 4.18
CA VAL A 143 5.17 -8.39 3.14
C VAL A 143 6.65 -8.76 3.33
N ILE A 144 7.47 -7.81 3.77
CA ILE A 144 8.88 -8.05 4.08
C ILE A 144 9.01 -9.04 5.24
N GLU A 145 8.28 -8.80 6.32
CA GLU A 145 8.29 -9.65 7.52
C GLU A 145 7.83 -11.08 7.20
N GLU A 146 6.71 -11.23 6.49
CA GLU A 146 6.20 -12.55 6.09
C GLU A 146 7.14 -13.28 5.14
N SER A 147 7.73 -12.57 4.18
CA SER A 147 8.70 -13.16 3.24
C SER A 147 9.93 -13.68 3.98
N ASN A 148 10.45 -12.90 4.94
CA ASN A 148 11.58 -13.33 5.77
C ASN A 148 11.22 -14.54 6.64
N HIS A 149 10.03 -14.56 7.24
CA HIS A 149 9.56 -15.72 8.01
C HIS A 149 9.46 -16.98 7.14
N ILE A 150 8.85 -16.88 5.95
CA ILE A 150 8.77 -17.98 4.99
C ILE A 150 10.17 -18.49 4.64
N VAL A 151 11.09 -17.59 4.29
CA VAL A 151 12.48 -17.93 3.98
C VAL A 151 13.15 -18.65 5.15
N ASP A 152 12.97 -18.17 6.38
CA ASP A 152 13.57 -18.77 7.55
C ASP A 152 13.02 -20.16 7.85
N VAL A 153 11.70 -20.38 7.69
CA VAL A 153 11.09 -21.71 7.77
C VAL A 153 11.66 -22.63 6.70
N LEU A 154 11.77 -22.16 5.45
CA LEU A 154 12.32 -22.94 4.32
C LEU A 154 13.79 -23.35 4.56
N LYS A 155 14.61 -22.50 5.17
CA LYS A 155 16.01 -22.83 5.53
C LYS A 155 16.13 -23.99 6.53
N THR A 156 15.08 -24.30 7.29
CA THR A 156 15.07 -25.45 8.23
C THR A 156 14.77 -26.78 7.55
N THR A 157 14.41 -26.76 6.27
CA THR A 157 14.06 -27.97 5.51
C THR A 157 15.28 -28.81 5.16
N ASN A 158 15.08 -30.12 5.13
CA ASN A 158 15.99 -31.13 4.60
C ASN A 158 15.18 -32.36 4.14
N ASP A 159 15.84 -33.35 3.53
CA ASP A 159 15.18 -34.56 3.01
C ASP A 159 14.26 -35.27 4.01
N SER A 160 14.62 -35.27 5.30
CA SER A 160 13.87 -36.01 6.33
C SER A 160 12.61 -35.29 6.82
N ASN A 161 12.54 -33.96 6.72
CA ASN A 161 11.46 -33.15 7.30
C ASN A 161 10.69 -32.28 6.28
N ARG A 162 11.17 -32.16 5.02
CA ARG A 162 10.64 -31.23 4.02
C ARG A 162 9.12 -31.28 3.90
N LYS A 163 8.56 -32.48 3.67
CA LYS A 163 7.12 -32.66 3.52
C LYS A 163 6.33 -32.08 4.70
N LYS A 164 6.77 -32.36 5.92
CA LYS A 164 6.12 -31.88 7.14
C LYS A 164 6.24 -30.37 7.31
N VAL A 165 7.42 -29.81 7.03
CA VAL A 165 7.66 -28.35 7.13
C VAL A 165 6.79 -27.61 6.11
N ILE A 166 6.78 -28.06 4.85
CA ILE A 166 5.96 -27.47 3.79
C ILE A 166 4.47 -27.58 4.10
N GLU A 167 3.98 -28.74 4.56
CA GLU A 167 2.57 -28.90 4.96
C GLU A 167 2.17 -27.97 6.12
N ASN A 168 3.06 -27.77 7.10
CA ASN A 168 2.82 -26.84 8.21
C ASN A 168 2.81 -25.39 7.74
N LEU A 169 3.79 -25.01 6.91
CA LEU A 169 3.88 -23.67 6.34
C LEU A 169 2.64 -23.33 5.50
N LYS A 170 2.16 -24.28 4.67
CA LYS A 170 0.92 -24.10 3.90
C LYS A 170 -0.29 -23.81 4.80
N LYS A 171 -0.43 -24.53 5.93
CA LYS A 171 -1.52 -24.29 6.89
C LYS A 171 -1.40 -22.94 7.57
N GLU A 172 -0.19 -22.56 7.95
CA GLU A 172 0.11 -21.27 8.57
C GLU A 172 -0.22 -20.10 7.65
N LEU A 173 0.05 -20.23 6.35
CA LEU A 173 -0.16 -19.15 5.38
C LEU A 173 -1.62 -18.99 4.91
N VAL A 174 -2.54 -19.90 5.24
CA VAL A 174 -3.96 -19.75 4.90
C VAL A 174 -4.55 -18.43 5.42
N PRO A 175 -4.48 -18.12 6.74
CA PRO A 175 -4.95 -16.83 7.24
C PRO A 175 -4.13 -15.64 6.73
N VAL A 176 -2.84 -15.82 6.45
CA VAL A 176 -1.96 -14.77 5.89
C VAL A 176 -2.43 -14.36 4.49
N LYS A 177 -2.73 -15.32 3.61
CA LYS A 177 -3.30 -15.06 2.27
C LYS A 177 -4.62 -14.31 2.36
N ALA A 178 -5.49 -14.70 3.29
CA ALA A 178 -6.78 -14.04 3.50
C ALA A 178 -6.59 -12.58 3.93
N GLY A 179 -5.73 -12.33 4.93
CA GLY A 179 -5.46 -10.98 5.40
C GLY A 179 -4.75 -10.08 4.40
N ALA A 180 -3.79 -10.63 3.65
CA ALA A 180 -3.18 -9.94 2.51
C ALA A 180 -4.24 -9.53 1.46
N GLY A 181 -5.23 -10.41 1.22
CA GLY A 181 -6.38 -10.11 0.38
C GLY A 181 -7.24 -8.96 0.89
N GLU A 182 -7.50 -8.88 2.19
CA GLU A 182 -8.25 -7.77 2.81
C GLU A 182 -7.50 -6.43 2.69
N VAL A 183 -6.20 -6.42 2.99
CA VAL A 183 -5.35 -5.23 2.83
C VAL A 183 -5.33 -4.76 1.37
N ARG A 184 -5.14 -5.69 0.43
CA ARG A 184 -5.18 -5.41 -1.01
C ARG A 184 -6.51 -4.78 -1.43
N GLN A 185 -7.64 -5.31 -0.95
CA GLN A 185 -8.96 -4.74 -1.25
C GLN A 185 -9.12 -3.33 -0.68
N ALA A 186 -8.61 -3.06 0.52
CA ALA A 186 -8.62 -1.71 1.09
C ALA A 186 -7.80 -0.73 0.25
N LEU A 187 -6.59 -1.12 -0.19
CA LEU A 187 -5.75 -0.33 -1.09
C LEU A 187 -6.44 -0.05 -2.44
N ASN A 188 -7.10 -1.05 -3.04
CA ASN A 188 -7.87 -0.86 -4.26
C ASN A 188 -9.02 0.12 -4.07
N LYS A 189 -9.73 0.04 -2.94
CA LYS A 189 -10.81 0.98 -2.60
C LYS A 189 -10.26 2.39 -2.40
N TYR A 190 -9.15 2.54 -1.68
CA TYR A 190 -8.46 3.82 -1.53
C TYR A 190 -8.14 4.41 -2.90
N ALA A 191 -7.57 3.61 -3.80
CA ALA A 191 -7.20 4.06 -5.12
C ALA A 191 -8.40 4.44 -6.00
N ALA A 192 -9.53 3.74 -5.87
CA ALA A 192 -10.73 4.00 -6.66
C ALA A 192 -11.59 5.17 -6.12
N LYS A 193 -11.53 5.46 -4.81
CA LYS A 193 -12.35 6.51 -4.18
C LYS A 193 -11.82 7.93 -4.39
N LEU A 194 -10.52 8.07 -4.61
CA LEU A 194 -9.85 9.36 -4.82
C LEU A 194 -9.78 9.63 -6.34
N GLU A 195 -10.89 10.13 -6.89
CA GLU A 195 -11.03 10.61 -8.27
C GLU A 195 -10.93 12.13 -8.38
#